data_AF-A0A4Z2FB81-F1
#
_entry.id   AF-A0A4Z2FB81-F1
#
_cell.length_a   1.000
_cell.length_b   1.000
_cell.length_c   1.000
_cell.angle_alpha   90.00
_cell.angle_beta   90.00
_cell.angle_gamma   90.00
#
_symmetry.space_group_name_H-M   'P 1'
#
loop_
_entity.id
_entity.type
_entity.pdbx_description
1 polymer ?
#
loop_
_entity_poly.entity_id
_entity_poly.type
_entity_poly.pdbx_seq_one_letter_code
_entity_poly.pdbx_strand_id
1 'polypeptide(L)'
;MGAKPTIYCSPLWSEYDDMALRLYEFALEQPCLLPDVDIDPSLLKYSGLDSNAMLRSYSNELIDKVPGYVDRLGSGLGSMTSFPNAVGLGALVLSIIMELFMKSSTGAADDSANLFRRVFAEEKASGVRDTMSEYVKRHEMHMKDQRLLQMEIQRLETQLSNHLTVLKNSLLHDGQMGSRGFKIWVNGASFHLQMLIHEARLNSQTCIRATDSVHIIGATINAYSRDLDHMLKAYRAHLTSTTRIHFNLNCLGYGCYEHLTTCYIENNVKNCNRHEKNFNPRSYCYSPCVMEPFMNNVFSKYEGLKSHFVNIKDNLNLHINQHDSLTLASARKVPGIRSRLYG
;
A
#
# COMPACT_ATOMS: atom_id res chain seq x y z
N MET A 1 -45.40 2.93 -6.69
CA MET A 1 -44.16 2.30 -7.16
C MET A 1 -43.91 2.75 -8.60
N GLY A 2 -43.04 3.74 -8.81
CA GLY A 2 -42.71 4.20 -10.15
C GLY A 2 -41.71 3.25 -10.81
N ALA A 3 -41.99 2.79 -12.03
CA ALA A 3 -41.04 1.99 -12.80
C ALA A 3 -39.75 2.81 -13.02
N LYS A 4 -38.59 2.20 -12.73
CA LYS A 4 -37.30 2.82 -13.11
C LYS A 4 -37.27 2.93 -14.64
N PRO A 5 -36.95 4.11 -15.20
CA PRO A 5 -36.85 4.25 -16.65
C PRO A 5 -35.79 3.30 -17.20
N THR A 6 -36.16 2.53 -18.21
CA THR A 6 -35.24 1.65 -18.94
C THR A 6 -34.26 2.52 -19.71
N ILE A 7 -32.99 2.54 -19.29
CA ILE A 7 -31.93 3.24 -20.01
C ILE A 7 -31.60 2.40 -21.25
N TYR A 8 -31.80 2.97 -22.44
CA TYR A 8 -31.46 2.33 -23.70
C TYR A 8 -30.10 2.83 -24.19
N CYS A 9 -29.07 1.99 -24.07
CA CYS A 9 -27.75 2.25 -24.66
C CYS A 9 -27.81 2.03 -26.18
N SER A 10 -27.36 3.01 -26.96
CA SER A 10 -27.20 2.82 -28.42
C SER A 10 -26.27 1.63 -28.70
N PRO A 11 -26.47 0.88 -29.79
CA PRO A 11 -25.58 -0.22 -30.21
C PRO A 11 -24.15 0.21 -30.60
N LEU A 12 -23.80 1.51 -30.51
CA LEU A 12 -22.46 2.05 -30.71
C LEU A 12 -21.55 1.84 -29.46
N TRP A 13 -21.48 0.61 -28.94
CA TRP A 13 -20.74 0.26 -27.73
C TRP A 13 -19.27 0.72 -27.75
N SER A 14 -18.62 0.63 -28.91
CA SER A 14 -17.21 1.03 -29.08
C SER A 14 -16.95 2.51 -28.81
N GLU A 15 -17.95 3.39 -29.00
CA GLU A 15 -17.78 4.82 -28.76
C GLU A 15 -17.93 5.17 -27.27
N TYR A 16 -18.72 4.39 -26.51
CA TYR A 16 -18.79 4.51 -25.05
C TYR A 16 -17.51 3.98 -24.39
N ASP A 17 -16.94 2.89 -24.90
CA ASP A 17 -15.68 2.33 -24.42
C ASP A 17 -14.50 3.28 -24.64
N ASP A 18 -14.38 3.89 -25.83
CA ASP A 18 -13.35 4.91 -26.12
C ASP A 18 -13.49 6.13 -25.20
N MET A 19 -14.72 6.63 -25.00
CA MET A 19 -14.95 7.76 -24.10
C MET A 19 -14.63 7.41 -22.64
N ALA A 20 -15.04 6.24 -22.18
CA ALA A 20 -14.75 5.75 -20.85
C ALA A 20 -13.25 5.60 -20.59
N LEU A 21 -12.49 5.13 -21.57
CA LEU A 21 -11.04 5.04 -21.49
C LEU A 21 -10.40 6.44 -21.35
N ARG A 22 -10.79 7.41 -22.18
CA ARG A 22 -10.29 8.79 -22.10
C ARG A 22 -10.62 9.46 -20.76
N LEU A 23 -11.81 9.22 -20.22
CA LEU A 23 -12.21 9.71 -18.89
C LEU A 23 -11.39 9.05 -17.79
N TYR A 24 -11.12 7.75 -17.89
CA TYR A 24 -10.25 7.03 -16.97
C TYR A 24 -8.82 7.57 -16.98
N GLU A 25 -8.22 7.74 -18.16
CA GLU A 25 -6.88 8.32 -18.33
C GLU A 25 -6.80 9.73 -17.71
N PHE A 26 -7.81 10.56 -17.95
CA PHE A 26 -7.89 11.88 -17.30
C PHE A 26 -8.01 11.76 -15.77
N ALA A 27 -8.82 10.83 -15.28
CA ALA A 27 -9.01 10.66 -13.85
C ALA A 27 -7.75 10.12 -13.14
N LEU A 28 -6.85 9.41 -13.84
CA LEU A 28 -5.53 9.03 -13.31
C LEU A 28 -4.62 10.25 -13.04
N GLU A 29 -4.78 11.32 -13.81
CA GLU A 29 -4.03 12.58 -13.61
C GLU A 29 -4.56 13.39 -12.42
N GLN A 30 -5.70 13.01 -11.84
CA GLN A 30 -6.40 13.74 -10.79
C GLN A 30 -6.57 12.87 -9.53
N PRO A 31 -5.67 12.98 -8.53
CA PRO A 31 -5.67 12.09 -7.36
C PRO A 31 -6.99 12.03 -6.56
N CYS A 32 -7.82 13.07 -6.61
CA CYS A 32 -9.09 13.09 -5.90
C CYS A 32 -10.23 12.36 -6.65
N LEU A 33 -10.12 12.17 -7.97
CA LEU A 33 -11.14 11.47 -8.77
C LEU A 33 -11.05 9.97 -8.58
N LEU A 34 -9.83 9.44 -8.60
CA LEU A 34 -9.52 8.04 -8.35
C LEU A 34 -8.52 7.92 -7.20
N PRO A 35 -8.99 8.03 -5.94
CA PRO A 35 -8.12 7.88 -4.80
C PRO A 35 -7.40 6.54 -4.84
N ASP A 36 -6.13 6.58 -4.49
CA ASP A 36 -5.30 5.38 -4.37
C ASP A 36 -5.84 4.51 -3.22
N VAL A 37 -6.08 3.23 -3.51
CA VAL A 37 -6.45 2.18 -2.54
C VAL A 37 -5.54 0.96 -2.65
N ASP A 38 -4.46 1.08 -3.43
CA ASP A 38 -3.51 0.00 -3.63
C ASP A 38 -2.66 -0.24 -2.37
N ILE A 39 -1.98 -1.38 -2.37
CA ILE A 39 -0.97 -1.70 -1.36
C ILE A 39 0.20 -0.73 -1.55
N ASP A 40 0.70 -0.16 -0.45
CA ASP A 40 1.83 0.74 -0.48
C ASP A 40 3.02 0.08 -1.19
N PRO A 41 3.66 0.78 -2.14
CA PRO A 41 4.78 0.23 -2.90
C PRO A 41 5.93 -0.29 -2.03
N SER A 42 6.15 0.27 -0.83
CA SER A 42 7.17 -0.19 0.10
C SER A 42 6.78 -1.53 0.72
N LEU A 43 5.50 -1.70 1.07
CA LEU A 43 5.01 -2.98 1.56
C LEU A 43 5.09 -4.06 0.48
N LEU A 44 4.78 -3.73 -0.78
CA LEU A 44 5.02 -4.62 -1.93
C LEU A 44 6.50 -4.95 -2.10
N LYS A 45 7.35 -3.92 -2.14
CA LYS A 45 8.81 -4.03 -2.31
C LYS A 45 9.46 -4.98 -1.29
N TYR A 46 9.02 -4.93 -0.04
CA TYR A 46 9.62 -5.74 1.03
C TYR A 46 8.84 -7.01 1.37
N SER A 47 7.66 -7.26 0.80
CA SER A 47 6.91 -8.51 1.02
C SER A 47 7.37 -9.68 0.13
N GLY A 48 8.12 -9.39 -0.94
CA GLY A 48 8.63 -10.38 -1.89
C GLY A 48 9.84 -11.18 -1.39
N LEU A 49 10.19 -12.21 -2.17
CA LEU A 49 11.36 -13.08 -1.90
C LEU A 49 12.70 -12.32 -2.03
N ASP A 50 12.75 -11.23 -2.80
CA ASP A 50 13.96 -10.40 -2.96
C ASP A 50 14.09 -9.28 -1.91
N SER A 51 13.27 -9.32 -0.85
CA SER A 51 13.21 -8.28 0.18
C SER A 51 14.57 -7.98 0.86
N ASN A 52 15.44 -8.98 1.06
CA ASN A 52 16.78 -8.76 1.58
C ASN A 52 17.67 -7.98 0.61
N ALA A 53 17.63 -8.33 -0.69
CA ALA A 53 18.40 -7.64 -1.71
C ALA A 53 17.96 -6.18 -1.82
N MET A 54 16.65 -5.92 -1.75
CA MET A 54 16.09 -4.58 -1.70
C MET A 54 16.58 -3.78 -0.49
N LEU A 55 16.62 -4.39 0.69
CA LEU A 55 17.15 -3.75 1.90
C LEU A 55 18.64 -3.46 1.79
N ARG A 56 19.43 -4.39 1.27
CA ARG A 56 20.89 -4.21 1.05
C ARG A 56 21.15 -3.07 0.07
N SER A 57 20.42 -3.02 -1.04
CA SER A 57 20.54 -1.94 -2.02
C SER A 57 20.24 -0.59 -1.38
N TYR A 58 19.17 -0.49 -0.58
CA TYR A 58 18.82 0.73 0.15
C TYR A 58 19.89 1.13 1.18
N SER A 59 20.41 0.16 1.94
CA SER A 59 21.48 0.40 2.91
C SER A 59 22.79 0.87 2.24
N ASN A 60 23.16 0.28 1.10
CA ASN A 60 24.33 0.70 0.32
C ASN A 60 24.18 2.13 -0.21
N GLU A 61 23.00 2.48 -0.71
CA GLU A 61 22.71 3.84 -1.15
C GLU A 61 22.88 4.86 0.00
N LEU A 62 22.46 4.51 1.22
CA LEU A 62 22.66 5.35 2.40
C LEU A 62 24.13 5.44 2.82
N ILE A 63 24.91 4.36 2.69
CA ILE A 63 26.36 4.37 2.93
C ILE A 63 27.05 5.38 2.00
N ASP A 64 26.68 5.37 0.72
CA ASP A 64 27.30 6.22 -0.30
C ASP A 64 26.88 7.69 -0.15
N LYS A 65 25.63 7.95 0.24
CA LYS A 65 25.06 9.31 0.31
C LYS A 65 25.20 9.99 1.67
N VAL A 66 25.33 9.24 2.75
CA VAL A 66 25.32 9.78 4.11
C VAL A 66 26.63 9.47 4.86
N PRO A 67 27.53 10.46 4.98
CA PRO A 67 28.76 10.32 5.75
C PRO A 67 28.49 9.90 7.20
N GLY A 68 29.19 8.87 7.67
CA GLY A 68 29.03 8.33 9.02
C GLY A 68 27.73 7.57 9.26
N TYR A 69 27.01 7.14 8.20
CA TYR A 69 25.79 6.33 8.32
C TYR A 69 25.96 5.13 9.24
N VAL A 70 27.01 4.33 9.05
CA VAL A 70 27.26 3.11 9.83
C VAL A 70 27.46 3.41 11.31
N ASP A 71 28.19 4.47 11.63
CA ASP A 71 28.45 4.88 13.02
C ASP A 71 27.18 5.40 13.70
N ARG A 72 26.34 6.14 12.97
CA ARG A 72 25.06 6.68 13.47
C ARG A 72 24.06 5.56 13.72
N LEU A 73 23.86 4.70 12.73
CA LEU A 73 22.96 3.55 12.84
C LEU A 73 23.47 2.58 13.92
N GLY A 74 24.78 2.32 13.95
CA GLY A 74 25.41 1.51 14.99
C GLY A 74 25.25 2.09 16.39
N SER A 75 25.35 3.41 16.56
CA SER A 75 25.12 4.08 17.84
C SER A 75 23.66 3.98 18.28
N GLY A 76 22.72 4.21 17.36
CA GLY A 76 21.28 4.10 17.61
C GLY A 76 20.82 2.68 17.95
N LEU A 77 21.42 1.68 17.31
CA LEU A 77 21.10 0.26 17.50
C LEU A 77 22.00 -0.44 18.53
N GLY A 78 22.83 0.33 19.26
CA GLY A 78 23.72 -0.15 20.30
C GLY A 78 24.71 -1.21 19.82
N SER A 79 25.55 -0.85 18.85
CA SER A 79 26.66 -1.60 18.24
C SER A 79 26.30 -2.90 17.50
N MET A 80 25.03 -3.14 17.20
CA MET A 80 24.61 -4.29 16.39
C MET A 80 25.05 -4.13 14.93
N THR A 81 25.88 -5.05 14.45
CA THR A 81 26.40 -5.03 13.06
C THR A 81 25.70 -6.04 12.16
N SER A 82 24.89 -6.95 12.72
CA SER A 82 24.17 -7.99 11.98
C SER A 82 22.73 -8.12 12.47
N PHE A 83 21.78 -8.11 11.54
CA PHE A 83 20.34 -8.23 11.79
C PHE A 83 19.83 -9.54 11.18
N PRO A 84 19.48 -10.55 12.00
CA PRO A 84 18.89 -11.79 11.51
C PRO A 84 17.45 -11.54 11.01
N ASN A 85 16.95 -12.42 10.13
CA ASN A 85 15.59 -12.35 9.57
C ASN A 85 15.28 -10.99 8.90
N ALA A 86 16.27 -10.41 8.22
CA ALA A 86 16.18 -9.13 7.51
C ALA A 86 15.51 -9.30 6.14
N VAL A 87 14.31 -9.89 6.16
CA VAL A 87 13.49 -10.29 5.00
C VAL A 87 12.01 -10.07 5.32
N GLY A 88 11.17 -9.96 4.29
CA GLY A 88 9.74 -9.70 4.48
C GLY A 88 9.50 -8.44 5.32
N LEU A 89 8.66 -8.58 6.34
CA LEU A 89 8.41 -7.53 7.31
C LEU A 89 9.66 -7.06 8.08
N GLY A 90 10.62 -7.95 8.37
CA GLY A 90 11.87 -7.57 9.02
C GLY A 90 12.69 -6.59 8.18
N ALA A 91 12.73 -6.81 6.87
CA ALA A 91 13.38 -5.89 5.94
C ALA A 91 12.67 -4.53 5.87
N LEU A 92 11.33 -4.54 5.79
CA LEU A 92 10.53 -3.31 5.81
C LEU A 92 10.82 -2.49 7.07
N VAL A 93 10.77 -3.12 8.25
CA VAL A 93 10.99 -2.42 9.52
C VAL A 93 12.42 -1.90 9.65
N LEU A 94 13.44 -2.66 9.24
CA LEU A 94 14.81 -2.17 9.22
C LEU A 94 14.95 -0.95 8.30
N SER A 95 14.30 -0.94 7.14
CA SER A 95 14.34 0.23 6.23
C SER A 95 13.69 1.47 6.86
N ILE A 96 12.58 1.30 7.59
CA ILE A 96 11.92 2.37 8.34
C ILE A 96 12.85 2.90 9.44
N ILE A 97 13.46 2.01 10.22
CA ILE A 97 14.37 2.37 11.31
C ILE A 97 15.58 3.15 10.77
N MET A 98 16.16 2.70 9.66
CA MET A 98 17.24 3.42 8.97
C MET A 98 16.82 4.85 8.61
N GLU A 99 15.63 5.02 8.03
CA GLU A 99 15.11 6.33 7.65
C GLU A 99 14.90 7.26 8.87
N LEU A 100 14.39 6.71 9.98
CA LEU A 100 14.19 7.45 11.23
C LEU A 100 15.51 7.98 11.82
N PHE A 101 16.56 7.15 11.83
CA PHE A 101 17.90 7.57 12.29
C PHE A 101 18.57 8.56 11.33
N MET A 102 18.17 8.59 10.06
CA MET A 102 18.70 9.56 9.09
C MET A 102 18.05 10.93 9.22
N LYS A 103 16.75 10.95 9.50
CA LYS A 103 15.98 12.19 9.68
C LYS A 103 16.43 13.01 10.89
N SER A 104 16.83 12.35 11.98
CA SER A 104 17.30 13.06 13.20
C SER A 104 18.59 13.87 12.97
N SER A 105 19.26 13.71 11.82
CA SER A 105 20.62 14.21 11.59
C SER A 105 20.79 15.19 10.42
N THR A 106 19.81 15.33 9.51
CA THR A 106 19.98 16.12 8.27
C THR A 106 19.14 17.39 8.22
N GLY A 107 18.20 17.61 9.15
CA GLY A 107 17.29 18.78 9.12
C GLY A 107 16.42 18.88 7.84
N ALA A 108 16.52 17.90 6.93
CA ALA A 108 15.78 17.84 5.69
C ALA A 108 14.37 17.34 5.98
N ALA A 109 13.51 18.28 6.39
CA ALA A 109 12.07 18.10 6.37
C ALA A 109 11.61 18.24 4.91
N ASP A 110 11.31 17.13 4.24
CA ASP A 110 9.94 16.89 3.78
C ASP A 110 9.70 15.49 3.18
N ASP A 111 10.68 14.87 2.51
CA ASP A 111 10.36 13.71 1.65
C ASP A 111 10.63 12.30 2.22
N SER A 112 11.34 12.18 3.35
CA SER A 112 11.60 10.88 4.02
C SER A 112 10.73 10.64 5.27
N ALA A 113 9.83 11.58 5.58
CA ALA A 113 8.68 11.28 6.44
C ALA A 113 7.64 10.40 5.72
N ASN A 114 7.93 10.00 4.48
CA ASN A 114 6.99 9.37 3.57
C ASN A 114 6.84 7.86 3.79
N LEU A 115 7.88 7.07 4.07
CA LEU A 115 7.66 5.61 4.10
C LEU A 115 6.79 5.16 5.28
N PHE A 116 7.11 5.59 6.50
CA PHE A 116 6.26 5.34 7.67
C PHE A 116 4.84 5.90 7.45
N ARG A 117 4.72 7.18 7.05
CA ARG A 117 3.41 7.82 6.86
C ARG A 117 2.59 7.21 5.72
N ARG A 118 3.23 6.73 4.65
CA ARG A 118 2.58 6.17 3.45
C ARG A 118 2.19 4.70 3.67
N VAL A 119 3.04 3.91 4.33
CA VAL A 119 2.73 2.52 4.73
C VAL A 119 1.65 2.48 5.81
N PHE A 120 1.71 3.37 6.80
CA PHE A 120 0.81 3.35 7.95
C PHE A 120 -0.40 4.30 7.81
N ALA A 121 -0.45 5.11 6.75
CA ALA A 121 -1.48 6.12 6.45
C ALA A 121 -1.58 7.28 7.48
N GLU A 122 -2.04 8.44 7.02
CA GLU A 122 -2.08 9.70 7.80
C GLU A 122 -3.16 9.75 8.90
N GLU A 123 -3.97 8.70 9.11
CA GLU A 123 -5.14 8.78 9.98
C GLU A 123 -4.81 8.64 11.45
N LYS A 124 -4.84 9.77 12.17
CA LYS A 124 -4.54 9.89 13.61
C LYS A 124 -5.39 9.03 14.58
N ALA A 125 -6.30 8.20 14.10
CA ALA A 125 -7.26 7.46 14.94
C ALA A 125 -7.60 6.04 14.41
N SER A 126 -6.74 5.39 13.63
CA SER A 126 -6.97 4.01 13.19
C SER A 126 -6.22 3.02 14.08
N GLY A 127 -6.96 2.12 14.75
CA GLY A 127 -6.35 1.03 15.54
C GLY A 127 -5.42 0.14 14.71
N VAL A 128 -5.72 -0.06 13.41
CA VAL A 128 -4.85 -0.82 12.48
C VAL A 128 -3.48 -0.15 12.39
N ARG A 129 -3.45 1.15 12.12
CA ARG A 129 -2.23 1.94 12.03
C ARG A 129 -1.47 1.95 13.34
N ASP A 130 -2.16 2.18 14.45
CA ASP A 130 -1.54 2.32 15.75
C ASP A 130 -0.86 1.00 16.16
N THR A 131 -1.48 -0.16 15.86
CA THR A 131 -0.86 -1.47 16.07
C THR A 131 0.34 -1.69 15.15
N MET A 132 0.26 -1.33 13.86
CA MET A 132 1.40 -1.44 12.94
C MET A 132 2.58 -0.53 13.34
N SER A 133 2.29 0.66 13.85
CA SER A 133 3.27 1.60 14.38
C SER A 133 3.96 1.05 15.64
N GLU A 134 3.14 0.48 16.54
CA GLU A 134 3.65 -0.17 17.75
C GLU A 134 4.50 -1.39 17.40
N TYR A 135 4.18 -2.13 16.35
CA TYR A 135 5.03 -3.21 15.83
C TYR A 135 6.44 -2.72 15.50
N VAL A 136 6.58 -1.66 14.70
CA VAL A 136 7.88 -1.09 14.33
C VAL A 136 8.67 -0.73 15.60
N LYS A 137 8.02 -0.06 16.55
CA LYS A 137 8.64 0.36 17.81
C LYS A 137 9.09 -0.82 18.66
N ARG A 138 8.25 -1.85 18.83
CA ARG A 138 8.60 -3.06 19.61
C ARG A 138 9.70 -3.85 18.93
N HIS A 139 9.68 -3.92 17.60
CA HIS A 139 10.74 -4.53 16.83
C HIS A 139 12.08 -3.81 17.02
N GLU A 140 12.08 -2.48 17.00
CA GLU A 140 13.26 -1.68 17.32
C GLU A 140 13.76 -1.96 18.74
N MET A 141 12.88 -1.91 19.75
CA MET A 141 13.25 -2.08 21.15
C MET A 141 13.80 -3.48 21.47
N HIS A 142 13.28 -4.51 20.82
CA HIS A 142 13.54 -5.91 21.18
C HIS A 142 14.33 -6.68 20.10
N MET A 143 14.89 -6.03 19.08
CA MET A 143 15.65 -6.72 18.01
C MET A 143 16.80 -7.61 18.51
N LYS A 144 17.34 -7.33 19.71
CA LYS A 144 18.41 -8.10 20.35
C LYS A 144 17.91 -9.27 21.20
N ASP A 145 16.65 -9.23 21.61
CA ASP A 145 16.01 -10.26 22.42
C ASP A 145 14.87 -10.90 21.61
N GLN A 146 15.23 -11.94 20.84
CA GLN A 146 14.29 -12.62 19.94
C GLN A 146 13.07 -13.18 20.68
N ARG A 147 13.23 -13.58 21.95
CA ARG A 147 12.12 -14.13 22.75
C ARG A 147 11.13 -13.03 23.12
N LEU A 148 11.61 -11.89 23.63
CA LEU A 148 10.73 -10.75 23.92
C LEU A 148 10.08 -10.21 22.65
N LEU A 149 10.85 -10.14 21.55
CA LEU A 149 10.32 -9.73 20.25
C LEU A 149 9.17 -10.65 19.79
N GLN A 150 9.34 -11.96 19.88
CA GLN A 150 8.32 -12.94 19.53
C GLN A 150 7.04 -12.76 20.37
N MET A 151 7.18 -12.56 21.69
CA MET A 151 6.02 -12.31 22.57
C MET A 151 5.27 -11.03 22.19
N GLU A 152 5.98 -9.95 21.87
CA GLU A 152 5.35 -8.70 21.42
C GLU A 152 4.66 -8.87 20.05
N ILE A 153 5.26 -9.62 19.12
CA ILE A 153 4.65 -9.92 17.82
C ILE A 153 3.33 -10.66 18.00
N GLN A 154 3.30 -11.70 18.83
CA GLN A 154 2.06 -12.46 19.11
C GLN A 154 0.96 -11.58 19.71
N ARG A 155 1.31 -10.73 20.67
CA ARG A 155 0.36 -9.77 21.26
C ARG A 155 -0.20 -8.81 20.21
N LEU A 156 0.67 -8.28 19.34
CA LEU A 156 0.30 -7.31 18.31
C LEU A 156 -0.47 -7.94 17.14
N GLU A 157 -0.19 -9.21 16.82
CA GLU A 157 -0.96 -10.01 15.87
C GLU A 157 -2.42 -10.05 16.26
N THR A 158 -2.72 -10.42 17.49
CA THR A 158 -4.10 -10.56 17.95
C THR A 158 -4.82 -9.20 17.93
N GLN A 159 -4.11 -8.13 18.30
CA GLN A 159 -4.66 -6.76 18.22
C GLN A 159 -4.94 -6.34 16.77
N LEU A 160 -4.01 -6.58 15.85
CA LEU A 160 -4.15 -6.20 14.45
C LEU A 160 -5.29 -6.98 13.78
N SER A 161 -5.37 -8.28 14.03
CA SER A 161 -6.45 -9.14 13.54
C SER A 161 -7.83 -8.64 13.99
N ASN A 162 -7.96 -8.25 15.25
CA ASN A 162 -9.18 -7.63 15.78
C ASN A 162 -9.48 -6.28 15.11
N HIS A 163 -8.50 -5.37 15.03
CA HIS A 163 -8.69 -4.07 14.39
C HIS A 163 -9.08 -4.18 12.91
N LEU A 164 -8.50 -5.13 12.17
CA LEU A 164 -8.87 -5.41 10.78
C LEU A 164 -10.29 -5.97 10.65
N THR A 165 -10.72 -6.79 11.61
CA THR A 165 -12.09 -7.33 11.65
C THR A 165 -13.10 -6.21 11.91
N VAL A 166 -12.83 -5.34 12.88
CA VAL A 166 -13.68 -4.18 13.18
C VAL A 166 -13.75 -3.25 11.96
N LEU A 167 -12.62 -2.90 11.37
CA LEU A 167 -12.57 -2.03 10.19
C LEU A 167 -13.33 -2.63 9.01
N LYS A 168 -13.15 -3.94 8.74
CA LYS A 168 -13.91 -4.63 7.69
C LYS A 168 -15.42 -4.50 7.92
N ASN A 169 -15.88 -4.77 9.14
CA ASN A 169 -17.30 -4.73 9.45
C ASN A 169 -17.86 -3.32 9.25
N SER A 170 -17.12 -2.28 9.65
CA SER A 170 -17.56 -0.91 9.39
C SER A 170 -17.61 -0.55 7.90
N LEU A 171 -16.65 -1.03 7.11
CA LEU A 171 -16.64 -0.82 5.66
C LEU A 171 -17.78 -1.56 4.95
N LEU A 172 -18.07 -2.81 5.32
CA LEU A 172 -19.03 -3.67 4.61
C LEU A 172 -20.47 -3.56 5.14
N HIS A 173 -20.65 -3.28 6.43
CA HIS A 173 -21.94 -3.42 7.11
C HIS A 173 -22.45 -2.10 7.71
N ASP A 174 -21.57 -1.19 8.13
CA ASP A 174 -21.97 0.07 8.77
C ASP A 174 -22.09 1.24 7.78
N GLY A 175 -22.01 0.97 6.47
CA GLY A 175 -22.10 1.98 5.41
C GLY A 175 -20.91 2.95 5.38
N GLN A 176 -19.79 2.61 6.01
CA GLN A 176 -18.60 3.47 6.08
C GLN A 176 -17.60 3.21 4.95
N MET A 177 -18.02 2.52 3.88
CA MET A 177 -17.16 2.28 2.72
C MET A 177 -16.61 3.61 2.18
N GLY A 178 -15.29 3.66 2.01
CA GLY A 178 -14.60 4.82 1.46
C GLY A 178 -13.15 4.45 1.13
N SER A 179 -12.56 5.16 0.17
CA SER A 179 -11.22 4.84 -0.35
C SER A 179 -10.16 4.76 0.75
N ARG A 180 -10.19 5.70 1.70
CA ARG A 180 -9.25 5.74 2.82
C ARG A 180 -9.33 4.50 3.70
N GLY A 181 -10.52 4.18 4.20
CA GLY A 181 -10.71 3.03 5.08
C GLY A 181 -10.40 1.72 4.36
N PHE A 182 -10.78 1.61 3.08
CA PHE A 182 -10.42 0.46 2.25
C PHE A 182 -8.90 0.31 2.07
N LYS A 183 -8.18 1.40 1.80
CA LYS A 183 -6.72 1.40 1.72
C LYS A 183 -6.07 0.95 3.02
N ILE A 184 -6.55 1.45 4.17
CA ILE A 184 -6.05 1.05 5.50
C ILE A 184 -6.26 -0.45 5.71
N TRP A 185 -7.43 -0.97 5.33
CA TRP A 185 -7.70 -2.40 5.45
C TRP A 185 -6.77 -3.24 4.56
N VAL A 186 -6.61 -2.88 3.28
CA VAL A 186 -5.76 -3.62 2.32
C VAL A 186 -4.30 -3.64 2.77
N ASN A 187 -3.76 -2.48 3.18
CA ASN A 187 -2.39 -2.38 3.68
C ASN A 187 -2.22 -3.14 5.00
N GLY A 188 -3.16 -3.01 5.93
CA GLY A 188 -3.12 -3.73 7.20
C GLY A 188 -3.24 -5.25 7.03
N ALA A 189 -4.08 -5.73 6.11
CA ALA A 189 -4.20 -7.15 5.80
C ALA A 189 -2.90 -7.72 5.19
N SER A 190 -2.29 -7.00 4.24
CA SER A 190 -0.98 -7.36 3.69
C SER A 190 0.12 -7.37 4.77
N PHE A 191 0.14 -6.37 5.64
CA PHE A 191 1.08 -6.29 6.77
C PHE A 191 0.86 -7.45 7.75
N HIS A 192 -0.39 -7.78 8.08
CA HIS A 192 -0.73 -8.87 8.98
C HIS A 192 -0.22 -10.22 8.46
N LEU A 193 -0.36 -10.49 7.16
CA LEU A 193 0.22 -11.69 6.56
C LEU A 193 1.74 -11.73 6.68
N GLN A 194 2.41 -10.61 6.42
CA GLN A 194 3.86 -10.51 6.57
C GLN A 194 4.30 -10.66 8.02
N MET A 195 3.48 -10.24 8.98
CA MET A 195 3.71 -10.45 10.40
C MET A 195 3.59 -11.92 10.79
N LEU A 196 2.55 -12.64 10.33
CA LEU A 196 2.42 -14.08 10.58
C LEU A 196 3.56 -14.87 9.96
N ILE A 197 4.01 -14.50 8.75
CA ILE A 197 5.19 -15.09 8.10
C ILE A 197 6.45 -14.81 8.93
N HIS A 198 6.60 -13.58 9.43
CA HIS A 198 7.74 -13.22 10.27
C HIS A 198 7.74 -13.99 11.59
N GLU A 199 6.58 -14.17 12.22
CA GLU A 199 6.43 -15.01 13.41
C GLU A 199 6.79 -16.47 13.12
N ALA A 200 6.31 -17.04 12.01
CA ALA A 200 6.64 -18.40 11.59
C ALA A 200 8.17 -18.60 11.41
N ARG A 201 8.86 -17.60 10.85
CA ARG A 201 10.33 -17.60 10.73
C ARG A 201 11.01 -17.64 12.11
N LEU A 202 10.54 -16.85 13.07
CA LEU A 202 11.06 -16.87 14.45
C LEU A 202 10.76 -18.20 15.16
N ASN A 203 9.58 -18.79 14.93
CA ASN A 203 9.17 -20.08 15.50
C ASN A 203 10.00 -21.25 14.95
N SER A 204 10.37 -21.23 13.67
CA SER A 204 11.22 -22.25 13.05
C SER A 204 12.62 -22.33 13.70
N GLN A 205 13.10 -21.20 14.25
CA GLN A 205 14.36 -21.12 14.98
C GLN A 205 14.26 -21.64 16.41
N THR A 206 13.04 -21.78 16.95
CA THR A 206 12.76 -22.23 18.34
C THR A 206 12.13 -23.62 18.43
N CYS A 207 12.11 -24.39 17.32
CA CYS A 207 11.64 -25.78 17.24
C CYS A 207 10.12 -26.00 17.48
N ILE A 208 9.30 -24.96 17.27
CA ILE A 208 7.83 -25.08 17.21
C ILE A 208 7.45 -25.40 15.75
N ARG A 209 6.64 -26.44 15.53
CA ARG A 209 6.42 -27.08 14.23
C ARG A 209 5.90 -26.12 13.15
N ALA A 210 6.70 -25.90 12.11
CA ALA A 210 6.40 -25.07 10.94
C ALA A 210 5.13 -25.49 10.16
N THR A 211 4.70 -26.75 10.28
CA THR A 211 3.51 -27.28 9.59
C THR A 211 2.22 -26.59 10.01
N ASP A 212 2.10 -26.19 11.29
CA ASP A 212 0.90 -25.53 11.80
C ASP A 212 0.82 -24.09 11.27
N SER A 213 1.97 -23.42 11.11
CA SER A 213 2.06 -22.06 10.58
C SER A 213 1.60 -21.98 9.12
N VAL A 214 1.98 -22.93 8.26
CA VAL A 214 1.56 -22.94 6.84
C VAL A 214 0.03 -23.03 6.74
N HIS A 215 -0.60 -23.90 7.53
CA HIS A 215 -2.04 -24.07 7.53
C HIS A 215 -2.77 -22.81 8.03
N ILE A 216 -2.33 -22.24 9.16
CA ILE A 216 -2.92 -21.02 9.74
C ILE A 216 -2.78 -19.85 8.78
N ILE A 217 -1.58 -19.59 8.24
CA ILE A 217 -1.36 -18.49 7.30
C ILE A 217 -2.17 -18.71 6.03
N GLY A 218 -2.19 -19.94 5.50
CA GLY A 218 -3.00 -20.28 4.33
C GLY A 218 -4.50 -20.02 4.55
N ALA A 219 -5.03 -20.36 5.72
CA ALA A 219 -6.41 -20.06 6.10
C ALA A 219 -6.68 -18.55 6.18
N THR A 220 -5.76 -17.78 6.77
CA THR A 220 -5.84 -16.31 6.83
C THR A 220 -5.80 -15.67 5.45
N ILE A 221 -4.92 -16.14 4.54
CA ILE A 221 -4.88 -15.65 3.15
C ILE A 221 -6.20 -15.91 2.43
N ASN A 222 -6.78 -17.10 2.61
CA ASN A 222 -8.09 -17.42 2.03
C ASN A 222 -9.20 -16.52 2.60
N ALA A 223 -9.16 -16.22 3.90
CA ALA A 223 -10.11 -15.29 4.52
C ALA A 223 -9.98 -13.87 3.94
N TYR A 224 -8.76 -13.34 3.86
CA TYR A 224 -8.51 -12.02 3.27
C TYR A 224 -8.83 -11.94 1.79
N SER A 225 -8.60 -13.01 1.03
CA SER A 225 -8.98 -13.05 -0.39
C SER A 225 -10.50 -12.94 -0.57
N ARG A 226 -11.28 -13.66 0.25
CA ARG A 226 -12.76 -13.57 0.24
C ARG A 226 -13.24 -12.19 0.71
N ASP A 227 -12.66 -11.67 1.79
CA ASP A 227 -13.01 -10.35 2.31
C ASP A 227 -12.69 -9.26 1.27
N LEU A 228 -11.55 -9.35 0.57
CA LEU A 228 -11.18 -8.45 -0.52
C LEU A 228 -12.19 -8.49 -1.68
N ASP A 229 -12.68 -9.66 -2.06
CA ASP A 229 -13.72 -9.78 -3.09
C ASP A 229 -15.01 -9.04 -2.69
N HIS A 230 -15.42 -9.15 -1.44
CA HIS A 230 -16.58 -8.42 -0.92
C HIS A 230 -16.32 -6.91 -0.86
N MET A 231 -15.13 -6.51 -0.41
CA MET A 231 -14.75 -5.09 -0.35
C MET A 231 -14.62 -4.46 -1.73
N LEU A 232 -14.07 -5.13 -2.73
CA LEU A 232 -14.00 -4.63 -4.10
C LEU A 232 -15.41 -4.40 -4.68
N LYS A 233 -16.35 -5.31 -4.41
CA LYS A 233 -17.76 -5.14 -4.83
C LYS A 233 -18.41 -3.93 -4.14
N ALA A 234 -18.26 -3.82 -2.82
CA ALA A 234 -18.80 -2.69 -2.05
C ALA A 234 -18.12 -1.36 -2.44
N TYR A 235 -16.82 -1.37 -2.70
CA TYR A 235 -16.06 -0.20 -3.15
C TYR A 235 -16.46 0.22 -4.55
N ARG A 236 -16.74 -0.72 -5.46
CA ARG A 236 -17.30 -0.43 -6.80
C ARG A 236 -18.64 0.28 -6.69
N ALA A 237 -19.52 -0.22 -5.82
CA ALA A 237 -20.80 0.43 -5.56
C ALA A 237 -20.62 1.84 -4.97
N HIS A 238 -19.68 2.00 -4.03
CA HIS A 238 -19.33 3.30 -3.45
C HIS A 238 -18.88 4.29 -4.52
N LEU A 239 -17.85 3.96 -5.32
CA LEU A 239 -17.37 4.83 -6.41
C LEU A 239 -18.46 5.12 -7.44
N THR A 240 -19.29 4.13 -7.80
CA THR A 240 -20.41 4.35 -8.72
C THR A 240 -21.43 5.35 -8.17
N SER A 241 -21.62 5.39 -6.84
CA SER A 241 -22.55 6.32 -6.19
C SER A 241 -21.96 7.72 -5.98
N THR A 242 -20.64 7.83 -5.83
CA THR A 242 -19.97 9.12 -5.54
C THR A 242 -19.43 9.80 -6.79
N THR A 243 -19.04 9.05 -7.81
CA THR A 243 -18.58 9.57 -9.10
C THR A 243 -19.76 9.95 -9.98
N ARG A 244 -19.72 11.17 -10.53
CA ARG A 244 -20.67 11.63 -11.54
C ARG A 244 -19.93 12.02 -12.79
N ILE A 245 -20.46 11.58 -13.92
CA ILE A 245 -20.03 11.98 -15.25
C ILE A 245 -21.22 12.74 -15.85
N HIS A 246 -21.00 14.00 -16.21
CA HIS A 246 -22.02 14.83 -16.84
C HIS A 246 -21.39 15.71 -17.91
N PHE A 247 -22.23 16.46 -18.61
CA PHE A 247 -21.81 17.33 -19.69
C PHE A 247 -22.53 18.68 -19.58
N ASN A 248 -21.96 19.70 -20.20
CA ASN A 248 -22.60 21.00 -20.31
C ASN A 248 -22.84 21.28 -21.79
N LEU A 249 -24.07 21.67 -22.11
CA LEU A 249 -24.44 22.15 -23.42
C LEU A 249 -24.09 23.64 -23.46
N ASN A 250 -23.08 24.00 -24.25
CA ASN A 250 -22.83 25.40 -24.58
C ASN A 250 -23.92 25.86 -25.55
N CYS A 251 -25.02 26.34 -25.00
CA CYS A 251 -26.09 26.98 -25.75
C CYS A 251 -25.76 28.47 -25.93
N LEU A 252 -25.54 28.89 -27.17
CA LEU A 252 -25.47 30.30 -27.53
C LEU A 252 -26.89 30.79 -27.87
N GLY A 253 -27.11 32.10 -27.89
CA GLY A 253 -28.44 32.71 -28.12
C GLY A 253 -29.18 32.33 -29.40
N TYR A 254 -28.56 31.55 -30.30
CA TYR A 254 -29.15 31.04 -31.54
C TYR A 254 -29.27 29.50 -31.59
N GLY A 255 -28.98 28.78 -30.51
CA GLY A 255 -29.11 27.33 -30.43
C GLY A 255 -28.02 26.63 -29.61
N CYS A 256 -28.28 25.39 -29.22
CA CYS A 256 -27.28 24.51 -28.61
C CYS A 256 -26.54 23.76 -29.71
N TYR A 257 -25.23 23.98 -29.83
CA TYR A 257 -24.42 23.20 -30.76
C TYR A 257 -24.04 21.87 -30.10
N GLU A 258 -24.50 20.76 -30.67
CA GLU A 258 -24.10 19.40 -30.25
C GLU A 258 -22.57 19.20 -30.33
N HIS A 259 -21.88 20.04 -31.10
CA HIS A 259 -20.44 19.98 -31.33
C HIS A 259 -19.58 20.73 -30.27
N LEU A 260 -20.16 21.23 -29.18
CA LEU A 260 -19.41 21.95 -28.12
C LEU A 260 -19.73 21.39 -26.73
N THR A 261 -19.80 20.06 -26.61
CA THR A 261 -20.03 19.39 -25.33
C THR A 261 -18.74 19.27 -24.53
N THR A 262 -18.65 19.96 -23.40
CA THR A 262 -17.60 19.69 -22.40
C THR A 262 -18.07 18.56 -21.49
N CYS A 263 -17.21 17.57 -21.24
CA CYS A 263 -17.49 16.52 -20.27
C CYS A 263 -16.83 16.84 -18.93
N TYR A 264 -17.55 16.51 -17.89
CA TYR A 264 -17.16 16.75 -16.51
C TYR A 264 -17.17 15.42 -15.79
N ILE A 265 -16.18 15.25 -14.94
CA ILE A 265 -16.15 14.19 -13.97
C ILE A 265 -15.93 14.82 -12.60
N GLU A 266 -16.76 14.42 -11.65
CA GLU A 266 -16.66 14.84 -10.26
C GLU A 266 -16.77 13.62 -9.37
N ASN A 267 -16.04 13.64 -8.26
CA ASN A 267 -16.19 12.66 -7.19
C ASN A 267 -16.70 13.40 -5.96
N ASN A 268 -17.91 13.08 -5.51
CA ASN A 268 -18.57 13.77 -4.40
C ASN A 268 -17.96 13.43 -3.02
N VAL A 269 -16.87 12.65 -2.97
CA VAL A 269 -16.06 12.50 -1.77
C VAL A 269 -15.41 13.87 -1.44
N LYS A 270 -15.41 14.25 -0.16
CA LYS A 270 -14.99 15.58 0.32
C LYS A 270 -13.69 16.07 -0.36
N ASN A 271 -13.67 17.34 -0.77
CA ASN A 271 -12.52 18.07 -1.31
C ASN A 271 -12.06 17.72 -2.73
N CYS A 272 -12.87 17.03 -3.56
CA CYS A 272 -12.60 16.95 -4.99
C CYS A 272 -13.42 18.03 -5.73
N ASN A 273 -12.73 19.04 -6.24
CA ASN A 273 -13.38 20.06 -7.07
C ASN A 273 -13.88 19.45 -8.38
N ARG A 274 -14.78 20.14 -9.07
CA ARG A 274 -15.16 19.76 -10.44
C ARG A 274 -13.94 19.84 -11.34
N HIS A 275 -13.63 18.75 -12.05
CA HIS A 275 -12.57 18.71 -13.03
C HIS A 275 -13.16 18.71 -14.44
N GLU A 276 -12.66 19.63 -15.26
CA GLU A 276 -13.17 19.89 -16.61
C GLU A 276 -12.14 19.42 -17.64
N LYS A 277 -12.58 18.64 -18.62
CA LYS A 277 -11.77 18.35 -19.81
C LYS A 277 -12.65 18.45 -21.04
N ASN A 278 -12.19 19.26 -21.98
CA ASN A 278 -12.83 19.38 -23.28
C ASN A 278 -12.46 18.14 -24.10
N PHE A 279 -13.40 17.21 -24.24
CA PHE A 279 -13.29 16.13 -25.19
C PHE A 279 -13.93 16.56 -26.51
N ASN A 280 -13.29 16.22 -27.64
CA ASN A 280 -13.80 16.52 -28.99
C ASN A 280 -15.23 15.96 -29.13
N PRO A 281 -16.13 16.62 -29.85
CA PRO A 281 -17.54 16.64 -29.52
C PRO A 281 -18.29 15.49 -30.19
N ARG A 282 -18.13 14.30 -29.62
CA ARG A 282 -19.13 13.26 -29.80
C ARG A 282 -19.93 13.13 -28.50
N SER A 283 -21.24 13.20 -28.64
CA SER A 283 -22.30 13.37 -27.64
C SER A 283 -22.44 12.23 -26.59
N TYR A 284 -21.39 11.43 -26.39
CA TYR A 284 -21.46 10.19 -25.63
C TYR A 284 -21.23 10.34 -24.13
N CYS A 285 -20.81 11.51 -23.65
CA CYS A 285 -20.67 11.76 -22.20
C CYS A 285 -22.00 11.75 -21.44
N TYR A 286 -23.12 11.83 -22.17
CA TYR A 286 -24.46 11.71 -21.62
C TYR A 286 -24.98 10.28 -21.75
N SER A 287 -24.42 9.36 -20.95
CA SER A 287 -25.02 8.04 -20.86
C SER A 287 -24.64 7.30 -19.59
N PRO A 288 -25.60 6.69 -18.87
CA PRO A 288 -25.29 5.63 -17.92
C PRO A 288 -24.44 4.51 -18.55
N CYS A 289 -24.44 4.41 -19.87
CA CYS A 289 -23.65 3.49 -20.68
C CYS A 289 -22.14 3.81 -20.69
N VAL A 290 -21.69 5.00 -20.26
CA VAL A 290 -20.24 5.29 -20.08
C VAL A 290 -19.76 4.87 -18.69
N MET A 291 -20.63 4.94 -17.68
CA MET A 291 -20.25 4.68 -16.29
C MET A 291 -19.76 3.26 -16.07
N GLU A 292 -20.42 2.26 -16.67
CA GLU A 292 -20.02 0.87 -16.52
C GLU A 292 -18.66 0.56 -17.18
N PRO A 293 -18.41 0.90 -18.46
CA PRO A 293 -17.08 0.80 -19.06
C PRO A 293 -16.02 1.60 -18.30
N PHE A 294 -16.35 2.79 -17.80
CA PHE A 294 -15.43 3.59 -16.98
C PHE A 294 -15.05 2.84 -15.70
N MET A 295 -16.04 2.29 -14.99
CA MET A 295 -15.77 1.48 -13.80
C MET A 295 -15.00 0.20 -14.12
N ASN A 296 -15.20 -0.41 -15.29
CA ASN A 296 -14.39 -1.55 -15.71
C ASN A 296 -12.91 -1.15 -15.88
N ASN A 297 -12.62 -0.01 -16.49
CA ASN A 297 -11.25 0.53 -16.57
C ASN A 297 -10.68 0.89 -15.19
N VAL A 298 -11.50 1.43 -14.29
CA VAL A 298 -11.06 1.71 -12.91
C VAL A 298 -10.72 0.42 -12.16
N PHE A 299 -11.53 -0.63 -12.31
CA PHE A 299 -11.38 -1.87 -11.53
C PHE A 299 -10.40 -2.87 -12.14
N SER A 300 -10.05 -2.76 -13.42
CA SER A 300 -8.97 -3.56 -14.01
C SER A 300 -7.63 -3.30 -13.31
N LYS A 301 -7.37 -2.07 -12.86
CA LYS A 301 -6.14 -1.76 -12.11
C LYS A 301 -6.04 -2.49 -10.76
N TYR A 302 -7.18 -2.82 -10.15
CA TYR A 302 -7.23 -3.49 -8.85
C TYR A 302 -7.06 -5.01 -8.94
N GLU A 303 -6.86 -5.57 -10.14
CA GLU A 303 -6.46 -6.98 -10.30
C GLU A 303 -5.12 -7.29 -9.60
N GLY A 304 -4.24 -6.29 -9.51
CA GLY A 304 -2.97 -6.39 -8.77
C GLY A 304 -3.16 -6.70 -7.29
N LEU A 305 -4.24 -6.20 -6.65
CA LEU A 305 -4.54 -6.48 -5.24
C LEU A 305 -4.78 -7.96 -5.00
N LYS A 306 -5.57 -8.61 -5.86
CA LYS A 306 -5.83 -10.05 -5.76
C LYS A 306 -4.57 -10.86 -6.00
N SER A 307 -3.82 -10.47 -7.02
CA SER A 307 -2.58 -11.12 -7.42
C SER A 307 -1.55 -11.13 -6.29
N HIS A 308 -1.51 -10.08 -5.46
CA HIS A 308 -0.64 -10.02 -4.27
C HIS A 308 -0.91 -11.16 -3.27
N PHE A 309 -2.17 -11.35 -2.87
CA PHE A 309 -2.53 -12.40 -1.90
C PHE A 309 -2.29 -13.81 -2.48
N VAL A 310 -2.59 -14.00 -3.76
CA VAL A 310 -2.32 -15.25 -4.48
C VAL A 310 -0.82 -15.52 -4.54
N ASN A 311 -0.01 -14.52 -4.86
CA ASN A 311 1.44 -14.67 -4.93
C ASN A 311 2.04 -15.07 -3.57
N ILE A 312 1.61 -14.43 -2.47
CA ILE A 312 2.05 -14.81 -1.12
C ILE A 312 1.65 -16.27 -0.82
N LYS A 313 0.44 -16.68 -1.20
CA LYS A 313 -0.05 -18.06 -0.97
C LYS A 313 0.79 -19.09 -1.72
N ASP A 314 0.99 -18.86 -3.01
CA ASP A 314 1.71 -19.78 -3.89
C ASP A 314 3.18 -19.92 -3.48
N ASN A 315 3.76 -18.86 -2.89
CA ASN A 315 5.14 -18.83 -2.43
C ASN A 315 5.28 -18.95 -0.91
N LEU A 316 4.22 -19.33 -0.18
CA LEU A 316 4.19 -19.26 1.29
C LEU A 316 5.33 -20.05 1.95
N ASN A 317 5.62 -21.26 1.45
CA ASN A 317 6.74 -22.05 1.96
C ASN A 317 8.09 -21.38 1.70
N LEU A 318 8.28 -20.73 0.55
CA LEU A 318 9.51 -20.00 0.25
C LEU A 318 9.65 -18.80 1.18
N HIS A 319 8.57 -18.07 1.43
CA HIS A 319 8.56 -16.99 2.39
C HIS A 319 8.94 -17.48 3.79
N ILE A 320 8.29 -18.51 4.33
CA ILE A 320 8.56 -19.00 5.70
C ILE A 320 10.01 -19.48 5.85
N ASN A 321 10.57 -20.14 4.84
CA ASN A 321 11.94 -20.68 4.88
C ASN A 321 13.03 -19.67 4.53
N GLN A 322 12.68 -18.40 4.29
CA GLN A 322 13.64 -17.35 4.00
C GLN A 322 14.28 -16.82 5.30
N HIS A 323 15.62 -16.88 5.40
CA HIS A 323 16.36 -16.55 6.63
C HIS A 323 17.61 -15.68 6.39
N ASP A 324 17.54 -14.70 5.49
CA ASP A 324 18.69 -13.84 5.25
C ASP A 324 18.92 -12.84 6.39
N SER A 325 20.18 -12.42 6.54
CA SER A 325 20.58 -11.35 7.43
C SER A 325 21.03 -10.11 6.66
N LEU A 326 21.01 -8.97 7.36
CA LEU A 326 21.70 -7.77 6.93
C LEU A 326 22.92 -7.57 7.80
N THR A 327 24.10 -7.49 7.21
CA THR A 327 25.32 -7.12 7.92
C THR A 327 25.75 -5.73 7.45
N LEU A 328 25.85 -4.79 8.39
CA LEU A 328 26.42 -3.48 8.11
C LEU A 328 27.92 -3.66 7.95
N ALA A 329 28.45 -3.30 6.80
CA ALA A 329 29.89 -3.27 6.62
C ALA A 329 30.47 -2.26 7.62
N SER A 330 31.32 -2.74 8.53
CA SER A 330 32.18 -1.86 9.33
C SER A 330 32.89 -0.93 8.37
N ALA A 331 32.81 0.37 8.61
CA ALA A 331 33.56 1.37 7.85
C ALA A 331 34.99 0.85 7.69
N ARG A 332 35.40 0.54 6.45
CA ARG A 332 36.78 0.13 6.16
C ARG A 332 37.67 1.16 6.85
N LYS A 333 38.43 0.73 7.87
CA LYS A 333 39.61 1.48 8.30
C LYS A 333 40.47 1.58 7.04
N VAL A 334 40.46 2.75 6.42
CA VAL A 334 41.45 3.10 5.41
C VAL A 334 42.79 2.83 6.07
N PRO A 335 43.63 1.92 5.54
CA PRO A 335 44.95 1.68 6.11
C PRO A 335 45.67 3.01 6.13
N GLY A 336 46.00 3.49 7.32
CA GLY A 336 46.67 4.77 7.50
C GLY A 336 47.89 4.81 6.60
N ILE A 337 47.93 5.83 5.75
CA ILE A 337 49.14 6.23 5.04
C ILE A 337 50.18 6.47 6.14
N ARG A 338 51.09 5.50 6.34
CA ARG A 338 52.32 5.72 7.09
C ARG A 338 53.09 6.78 6.31
N SER A 339 53.00 8.02 6.75
CA SER A 339 53.98 9.04 6.42
C SER A 339 55.35 8.50 6.83
N ARG A 340 56.13 8.09 5.83
CA ARG A 340 57.57 7.85 6.01
C ARG A 340 58.18 9.20 6.38
N LEU A 341 58.66 9.28 7.60
CA LEU A 341 59.76 10.17 7.96
C LEU A 341 60.93 9.87 7.02
N TYR A 342 61.25 10.82 6.15
CA TYR A 342 62.64 11.08 5.77
C TYR A 342 63.15 12.09 6.81
N GLY A 343 64.29 11.89 7.48
CA GLY A 343 65.56 11.44 6.90
C GLY A 343 66.36 12.70 6.62
#